data_AF-A0A1B7HGJ2-F1
#
_entry.id   AF-A0A1B7HGJ2-F1
#
_cell.length_a   1.000
_cell.length_b   1.000
_cell.length_c   1.000
_cell.angle_alpha   90.00
_cell.angle_beta   90.00
_cell.angle_gamma   90.00
#
_symmetry.space_group_name_H-M   'P 1'
#
loop_
_entity.id
_entity.type
_entity.pdbx_description
1 polymer ?
#
loop_
_entity_poly.entity_id
_entity_poly.type
_entity_poly.pdbx_seq_one_letter_code
_entity_poly.pdbx_strand_id
1 'polypeptide(L)'
;MIRKALMGVLLLTAMQAQADYKCSVTPRDDVVINPQSVQVVGENGNLVIAPDGSLKFNGKSHTLNATQRQLAVNYQKALRSDLPWINNGALTRVEKGRVALDKIIAQQAGESSSMRGRLTKLDAQLKEQMNRIIETRQDGLTFHYKAIDQVRADGQQLVNQAMGGILQDSINEMGAKAVLKGGGNPLQNVLGSLGGLQTAVQNEWKNQEKDFEQFGRDVCSKVVTLEGQRKGLVETLK
;
A
#
# COMPACT_ATOMS: atom_id res chain seq x y z
N MET A 1 0.84 25.97 -19.99
CA MET A 1 0.13 25.19 -18.94
C MET A 1 0.12 23.68 -19.25
N ILE A 2 1.26 23.10 -19.67
CA ILE A 2 1.44 21.65 -19.95
C ILE A 2 2.63 21.15 -19.13
N ARG A 3 2.56 21.34 -17.81
CA ARG A 3 3.57 20.87 -16.84
C ARG A 3 2.97 20.21 -15.61
N LYS A 4 1.63 20.10 -15.54
CA LYS A 4 0.92 19.56 -14.36
C LYS A 4 0.04 18.34 -14.64
N ALA A 5 0.01 17.82 -15.87
CA ALA A 5 -0.99 16.84 -16.27
C ALA A 5 -0.53 15.38 -16.39
N LEU A 6 0.76 15.04 -16.26
CA LEU A 6 1.19 13.72 -16.75
C LEU A 6 1.99 12.76 -15.86
N MET A 7 2.57 13.11 -14.72
CA MET A 7 3.50 12.13 -14.08
C MET A 7 3.55 12.05 -12.55
N GLY A 8 2.57 12.57 -11.82
CA GLY A 8 2.57 12.49 -10.35
C GLY A 8 1.46 11.65 -9.72
N VAL A 9 0.49 11.19 -10.50
CA VAL A 9 -0.87 11.11 -9.95
C VAL A 9 -1.43 9.68 -9.91
N LEU A 10 -1.04 8.73 -10.76
CA LEU A 10 -1.80 7.49 -10.89
C LEU A 10 -1.59 6.42 -9.78
N LEU A 11 -0.49 6.46 -9.04
CA LEU A 11 -0.32 5.61 -7.85
C LEU A 11 -0.87 6.26 -6.57
N LEU A 12 -1.12 7.58 -6.59
CA LEU A 12 -1.69 8.32 -5.45
C LEU A 12 -3.15 8.72 -5.63
N THR A 13 -3.71 8.67 -6.84
CA THR A 13 -5.13 8.94 -7.05
C THR A 13 -6.03 7.82 -6.59
N ALA A 14 -5.52 6.60 -6.37
CA ALA A 14 -6.29 5.65 -5.58
C ALA A 14 -6.57 6.20 -4.16
N MET A 15 -5.79 7.19 -3.67
CA MET A 15 -6.04 7.88 -2.40
C MET A 15 -6.61 9.31 -2.53
N GLN A 16 -6.66 9.90 -3.74
CA GLN A 16 -7.19 11.26 -3.96
C GLN A 16 -8.39 11.36 -4.92
N ALA A 17 -8.70 10.31 -5.69
CA ALA A 17 -9.88 10.26 -6.57
C ALA A 17 -11.17 9.85 -5.83
N GLN A 18 -11.10 9.55 -4.53
CA GLN A 18 -12.28 9.23 -3.74
C GLN A 18 -12.61 10.40 -2.81
N ALA A 19 -13.21 11.44 -3.37
CA ALA A 19 -13.88 12.49 -2.60
C ALA A 19 -14.99 11.92 -1.68
N ASP A 20 -15.44 10.67 -1.90
CA ASP A 20 -16.48 10.01 -1.10
C ASP A 20 -16.02 8.76 -0.32
N TYR A 21 -14.79 8.26 -0.46
CA TYR A 21 -14.33 7.09 0.30
C TYR A 21 -13.38 7.47 1.43
N LYS A 22 -13.88 8.26 2.38
CA LYS A 22 -13.25 8.38 3.68
C LYS A 22 -13.69 7.19 4.52
N CYS A 23 -12.76 6.29 4.83
CA CYS A 23 -13.04 5.28 5.84
C CYS A 23 -13.48 5.99 7.13
N SER A 24 -14.59 5.56 7.71
CA SER A 24 -15.20 6.23 8.88
C SER A 24 -14.33 6.16 10.14
N VAL A 25 -13.28 5.34 10.11
CA VAL A 25 -12.33 5.15 11.20
C VAL A 25 -10.92 5.40 10.70
N THR A 26 -10.12 6.02 11.57
CA THR A 26 -8.67 6.12 11.40
C THR A 26 -8.05 5.34 12.55
N PRO A 27 -7.27 4.27 12.29
CA PRO A 27 -6.54 3.58 13.35
C PRO A 27 -5.68 4.55 14.15
N ARG A 28 -5.76 4.48 15.49
CA ARG A 28 -4.99 5.31 16.43
C ARG A 28 -4.16 4.49 17.41
N ASP A 29 -4.10 3.18 17.19
CA ASP A 29 -3.41 2.24 18.05
C ASP A 29 -2.37 1.48 17.24
N ASP A 30 -1.19 1.30 17.81
CA ASP A 30 -0.21 0.34 17.34
C ASP A 30 -0.64 -1.06 17.78
N VAL A 31 -0.37 -2.07 16.95
CA VAL A 31 -0.70 -3.46 17.26
C VAL A 31 0.54 -4.32 17.16
N VAL A 32 0.88 -5.05 18.22
CA VAL A 32 1.98 -6.03 18.23
C VAL A 32 1.37 -7.42 18.38
N ILE A 33 1.65 -8.30 17.43
CA ILE A 33 1.17 -9.68 17.42
C ILE A 33 2.39 -10.60 17.53
N ASN A 34 2.35 -11.53 18.47
CA ASN A 34 3.26 -12.68 18.53
C ASN A 34 2.49 -13.94 18.97
N PRO A 35 3.08 -15.16 18.97
CA PRO A 35 2.37 -16.37 19.41
C PRO A 35 1.76 -16.28 20.81
N GLN A 36 2.39 -15.52 21.71
CA GLN A 36 2.02 -15.46 23.12
C GLN A 36 0.98 -14.40 23.45
N SER A 37 0.80 -13.40 22.59
CA SER A 37 -0.09 -12.27 22.87
C SER A 37 -0.41 -11.42 21.64
N VAL A 38 -1.49 -10.65 21.77
CA VAL A 38 -1.75 -9.46 20.96
C VAL A 38 -1.75 -8.26 21.89
N GLN A 39 -0.95 -7.25 21.56
CA GLN A 39 -0.89 -5.99 22.27
C GLN A 39 -1.48 -4.90 21.37
N VAL A 40 -2.34 -4.07 21.94
CA VAL A 40 -2.92 -2.89 21.27
C VAL A 40 -2.61 -1.70 22.15
N VAL A 41 -1.86 -0.74 21.62
CA VAL A 41 -1.28 0.37 22.40
C VAL A 41 -1.60 1.68 21.69
N GLY A 42 -2.30 2.58 22.35
CA GLY A 42 -2.65 3.86 21.75
C GLY A 42 -3.53 4.73 22.64
N GLU A 43 -4.22 5.67 22.00
CA GLU A 43 -4.95 6.77 22.66
C GLU A 43 -6.09 6.28 23.56
N ASN A 44 -6.58 5.05 23.33
CA ASN A 44 -7.75 4.50 24.03
C ASN A 44 -7.39 3.49 25.14
N GLY A 45 -6.13 3.45 25.55
CA GLY A 45 -5.61 2.55 26.57
C GLY A 45 -4.96 1.29 25.97
N ASN A 46 -4.20 0.60 26.83
CA ASN A 46 -3.33 -0.49 26.42
C ASN A 46 -3.98 -1.83 26.74
N LEU A 47 -4.19 -2.66 25.71
CA LEU A 47 -4.65 -4.04 25.84
C LEU A 47 -3.49 -4.99 25.63
N VAL A 48 -3.40 -6.01 26.46
CA VAL A 48 -2.56 -7.19 26.23
C VAL A 48 -3.45 -8.41 26.37
N ILE A 49 -3.65 -9.16 25.29
CA ILE A 49 -4.57 -10.30 25.21
C ILE A 49 -3.76 -11.56 24.94
N ALA A 50 -3.86 -12.56 25.83
CA ALA A 50 -3.25 -13.87 25.64
C ALA A 50 -4.16 -14.80 24.81
N PRO A 51 -3.65 -15.92 24.24
CA PRO A 51 -4.43 -16.77 23.34
C PRO A 51 -5.72 -17.35 23.92
N ASP A 52 -5.77 -17.55 25.24
CA ASP A 52 -6.95 -18.04 25.97
C ASP A 52 -8.02 -16.95 26.21
N GLY A 53 -7.75 -15.71 25.80
CA GLY A 53 -8.61 -14.56 26.01
C GLY A 53 -8.45 -13.90 27.38
N SER A 54 -7.53 -14.35 28.23
CA SER A 54 -7.13 -13.55 29.38
C SER A 54 -6.52 -12.22 28.91
N LEU A 55 -6.79 -11.13 29.62
CA LEU A 55 -6.33 -9.81 29.22
C LEU A 55 -5.86 -8.96 30.39
N LYS A 56 -4.93 -8.05 30.07
CA LYS A 56 -4.57 -6.90 30.88
C LYS A 56 -5.03 -5.63 30.18
N PHE A 57 -5.63 -4.71 30.91
CA PHE A 57 -6.00 -3.38 30.44
C PHE A 57 -5.29 -2.33 31.29
N ASN A 58 -4.52 -1.44 30.65
CA ASN A 58 -3.67 -0.45 31.32
C ASN A 58 -2.77 -1.06 32.42
N GLY A 59 -2.23 -2.25 32.15
CA GLY A 59 -1.36 -2.99 33.08
C GLY A 59 -2.08 -3.78 34.17
N LYS A 60 -3.38 -3.58 34.38
CA LYS A 60 -4.18 -4.30 35.37
C LYS A 60 -4.78 -5.58 34.76
N SER A 61 -4.66 -6.70 35.45
CA SER A 61 -5.32 -7.95 35.04
C SER A 61 -6.80 -7.90 35.39
N HIS A 62 -7.66 -8.37 34.49
CA HIS A 62 -9.11 -8.41 34.71
C HIS A 62 -9.59 -9.87 34.82
N THR A 63 -10.42 -10.15 35.84
CA THR A 63 -11.18 -11.40 35.90
C THR A 63 -12.36 -11.28 34.95
N LEU A 64 -12.32 -12.02 33.84
CA LEU A 64 -13.32 -11.93 32.79
C LEU A 64 -14.43 -12.96 32.99
N ASN A 65 -15.67 -12.56 32.71
CA ASN A 65 -16.77 -13.51 32.48
C ASN A 65 -16.64 -14.16 31.09
N ALA A 66 -17.48 -15.18 30.83
CA ALA A 66 -17.43 -15.94 29.57
C ALA A 66 -17.59 -15.05 28.32
N THR A 67 -18.51 -14.08 28.37
CA THR A 67 -18.76 -13.14 27.26
C THR A 67 -17.56 -12.25 26.99
N GLN A 68 -16.97 -11.65 28.03
CA GLN A 68 -15.78 -10.80 27.92
C GLN A 68 -14.58 -11.57 27.36
N ARG A 69 -14.35 -12.80 27.85
CA ARG A 69 -13.30 -13.67 27.34
C ARG A 69 -13.52 -13.99 25.86
N GLN A 70 -14.76 -14.28 25.44
CA GLN A 70 -15.07 -14.53 24.04
C GLN A 70 -14.84 -13.31 23.15
N LEU A 71 -15.18 -12.09 23.62
CA LEU A 71 -14.88 -10.85 22.90
C LEU A 71 -13.37 -10.67 22.71
N ALA A 72 -12.58 -10.93 23.76
CA ALA A 72 -11.11 -10.86 23.68
C ALA A 72 -10.52 -11.87 22.71
N VAL A 73 -10.99 -13.12 22.71
CA VAL A 73 -10.60 -14.17 21.75
C VAL A 73 -10.96 -13.77 20.32
N ASN A 74 -12.18 -13.27 20.10
CA ASN A 74 -12.65 -12.87 18.78
C ASN A 74 -11.81 -11.71 18.22
N TYR A 75 -11.56 -10.69 19.05
CA TYR A 75 -10.80 -9.51 18.65
C TYR A 75 -9.35 -9.86 18.30
N GLN A 76 -8.65 -10.63 19.14
CA GLN A 76 -7.28 -11.03 18.81
C GLN A 76 -7.22 -11.91 17.55
N LYS A 77 -8.23 -12.77 17.33
CA LYS A 77 -8.29 -13.66 16.16
C LYS A 77 -8.47 -12.84 14.89
N ALA A 78 -9.34 -11.82 14.94
CA ALA A 78 -9.53 -10.89 13.84
C ALA A 78 -8.23 -10.14 13.53
N LEU A 79 -7.54 -9.58 14.52
CA LEU A 79 -6.23 -8.92 14.32
C LEU A 79 -5.19 -9.84 13.69
N ARG A 80 -5.08 -11.09 14.18
CA ARG A 80 -4.15 -12.11 13.65
C ARG A 80 -4.45 -12.53 12.20
N SER A 81 -5.70 -12.43 11.77
CA SER A 81 -6.11 -12.78 10.41
C SER A 81 -6.05 -11.58 9.46
N ASP A 82 -6.56 -10.44 9.90
CA ASP A 82 -6.80 -9.29 9.04
C ASP A 82 -5.53 -8.50 8.77
N LEU A 83 -4.64 -8.29 9.75
CA LEU A 83 -3.40 -7.53 9.51
C LEU A 83 -2.48 -8.19 8.47
N PRO A 84 -2.21 -9.52 8.53
CA PRO A 84 -1.46 -10.19 7.47
C PRO A 84 -2.15 -10.12 6.11
N TRP A 85 -3.48 -10.26 6.06
CA TRP A 85 -4.24 -10.16 4.82
C TRP A 85 -4.13 -8.75 4.20
N ILE A 86 -4.25 -7.70 5.02
CA ILE A 86 -4.09 -6.30 4.58
C ILE A 86 -2.68 -6.10 4.03
N ASN A 87 -1.66 -6.54 4.77
CA ASN A 87 -0.26 -6.38 4.34
C ASN A 87 0.01 -7.08 3.00
N ASN A 88 -0.33 -8.36 2.90
CA ASN A 88 -0.12 -9.14 1.69
C ASN A 88 -0.91 -8.59 0.50
N GLY A 89 -2.17 -8.18 0.73
CA GLY A 89 -3.02 -7.58 -0.29
C GLY A 89 -2.46 -6.26 -0.82
N ALA A 90 -1.83 -5.46 0.04
CA ALA A 90 -1.23 -4.21 -0.34
C ALA A 90 0.09 -4.43 -1.12
N LEU A 91 0.98 -5.30 -0.62
CA LEU A 91 2.25 -5.65 -1.29
C LEU A 91 2.02 -6.28 -2.68
N THR A 92 1.00 -7.13 -2.79
CA THR A 92 0.61 -7.75 -4.07
C THR A 92 0.21 -6.71 -5.11
N ARG A 93 -0.44 -5.62 -4.70
CA ARG A 93 -0.91 -4.58 -5.62
C ARG A 93 0.22 -3.67 -6.12
N VAL A 94 1.22 -3.41 -5.27
CA VAL A 94 2.45 -2.76 -5.74
C VAL A 94 3.14 -3.61 -6.80
N GLU A 95 3.26 -4.92 -6.55
CA GLU A 95 3.85 -5.85 -7.52
C GLU A 95 3.05 -5.93 -8.83
N LYS A 96 1.72 -6.02 -8.75
CA LYS A 96 0.85 -6.01 -9.94
C LYS A 96 1.04 -4.74 -10.76
N GLY A 97 1.11 -3.58 -10.11
CA GLY A 97 1.39 -2.31 -10.77
C GLY A 97 2.74 -2.33 -11.49
N ARG A 98 3.79 -2.82 -10.81
CA ARG A 98 5.13 -3.00 -11.40
C ARG A 98 5.10 -3.90 -12.64
N VAL A 99 4.53 -5.10 -12.53
CA VAL A 99 4.44 -6.09 -13.63
C VAL A 99 3.72 -5.50 -14.84
N ALA A 100 2.62 -4.79 -14.60
CA ALA A 100 1.84 -4.23 -15.67
C ALA A 100 2.59 -3.10 -16.40
N LEU A 101 3.23 -2.19 -15.67
CA LEU A 101 4.08 -1.16 -16.24
C LEU A 101 5.28 -1.76 -16.99
N ASP A 102 5.90 -2.81 -16.44
CA ASP A 102 7.02 -3.52 -17.07
C ASP A 102 6.63 -4.10 -18.43
N LYS A 103 5.45 -4.73 -18.52
CA LYS A 103 4.90 -5.25 -19.78
C LYS A 103 4.72 -4.14 -20.82
N ILE A 104 4.22 -2.99 -20.42
CA ILE A 104 4.04 -1.85 -21.32
C ILE A 104 5.40 -1.33 -21.80
N ILE A 105 6.38 -1.19 -20.90
CA ILE A 105 7.73 -0.76 -21.27
C ILE A 105 8.38 -1.76 -22.22
N ALA A 106 8.28 -3.06 -21.95
CA ALA A 106 8.82 -4.08 -22.84
C ALA A 106 8.22 -3.98 -24.25
N GLN A 107 6.91 -3.73 -24.36
CA GLN A 107 6.22 -3.57 -25.64
C GLN A 107 6.58 -2.27 -26.37
N GLN A 108 6.71 -1.15 -25.66
CA GLN A 108 6.87 0.18 -26.26
C GLN A 108 8.33 0.60 -26.44
N ALA A 109 9.19 0.26 -25.47
CA ALA A 109 10.60 0.64 -25.43
C ALA A 109 11.56 -0.54 -25.67
N GLY A 110 11.08 -1.78 -25.54
CA GLY A 110 11.83 -3.01 -25.77
C GLY A 110 12.26 -3.70 -24.49
N GLU A 111 12.48 -5.01 -24.59
CA GLU A 111 12.85 -5.91 -23.47
C GLU A 111 14.11 -5.48 -22.72
N SER A 112 15.05 -4.84 -23.41
CA SER A 112 16.35 -4.42 -22.87
C SER A 112 16.37 -3.00 -22.28
N SER A 113 15.22 -2.34 -22.13
CA SER A 113 15.18 -0.95 -21.65
C SER A 113 15.62 -0.85 -20.18
N SER A 114 16.48 0.14 -19.88
CA SER A 114 16.93 0.47 -18.52
C SER A 114 15.79 0.87 -17.60
N MET A 115 14.67 1.34 -18.17
CA MET A 115 13.48 1.75 -17.42
C MET A 115 12.87 0.59 -16.61
N ARG A 116 13.00 -0.66 -17.08
CA ARG A 116 12.56 -1.86 -16.35
C ARG A 116 13.32 -2.05 -15.04
N GLY A 117 14.63 -1.78 -15.06
CA GLY A 117 15.46 -1.78 -13.86
C GLY A 117 15.02 -0.73 -12.85
N ARG A 118 14.66 0.47 -13.32
CA ARG A 118 14.10 1.52 -12.46
C ARG A 118 12.76 1.13 -11.84
N LEU A 119 11.87 0.51 -12.61
CA LEU A 119 10.60 0.00 -12.07
C LEU A 119 10.82 -1.07 -11.00
N THR A 120 11.75 -1.99 -11.23
CA THR A 120 12.09 -3.02 -10.24
C THR A 120 12.63 -2.43 -8.95
N LYS A 121 13.49 -1.40 -9.07
CA LYS A 121 13.98 -0.67 -7.90
C LYS A 121 12.86 0.08 -7.17
N LEU A 122 11.99 0.76 -7.90
CA LEU A 122 10.85 1.48 -7.32
C LEU A 122 9.94 0.54 -6.54
N ASP A 123 9.60 -0.63 -7.10
CA ASP A 123 8.80 -1.65 -6.43
C ASP A 123 9.41 -2.10 -5.10
N ALA A 124 10.71 -2.44 -5.11
CA ALA A 124 11.41 -2.82 -3.88
C ALA A 124 11.37 -1.72 -2.83
N GLN A 125 11.62 -0.46 -3.23
CA GLN A 125 11.57 0.68 -2.32
C GLN A 125 10.16 0.95 -1.78
N LEU A 126 9.12 0.84 -2.61
CA LEU A 126 7.73 0.99 -2.17
C LEU A 126 7.33 -0.11 -1.18
N LYS A 127 7.72 -1.36 -1.43
CA LYS A 127 7.48 -2.47 -0.49
C LYS A 127 8.21 -2.25 0.84
N GLU A 128 9.43 -1.73 0.81
CA GLU A 128 10.15 -1.33 2.02
C GLU A 128 9.41 -0.24 2.80
N GLN A 129 8.84 0.76 2.10
CA GLN A 129 8.00 1.76 2.76
C GLN A 129 6.77 1.13 3.42
N MET A 130 6.10 0.19 2.74
CA MET A 130 4.92 -0.47 3.27
C MET A 130 5.22 -1.34 4.49
N ASN A 131 6.39 -1.99 4.52
CA ASN A 131 6.86 -2.75 5.68
C ASN A 131 7.06 -1.87 6.93
N ARG A 132 7.17 -0.54 6.79
CA ARG A 132 7.18 0.38 7.94
C ARG A 132 5.79 0.58 8.55
N ILE A 133 4.71 0.35 7.80
CA ILE A 133 3.34 0.38 8.32
C ILE A 133 3.02 -0.96 9.01
N ILE A 134 3.30 -2.07 8.32
CA ILE A 134 3.12 -3.41 8.86
C ILE A 134 4.46 -4.14 8.77
N GLU A 135 5.18 -4.15 9.88
CA GLU A 135 6.45 -4.83 10.03
C GLU A 135 6.22 -6.31 10.27
N THR A 136 6.77 -7.16 9.41
CA THR A 136 6.80 -8.61 9.64
C THR A 136 8.08 -8.97 10.39
N ARG A 137 7.93 -9.82 11.41
CA ARG A 137 9.01 -10.28 12.29
C ARG A 137 9.03 -11.80 12.31
N GLN A 138 10.14 -12.39 12.78
CA GLN A 138 10.25 -13.84 12.90
C GLN A 138 9.18 -14.42 13.85
N ASP A 139 8.83 -13.67 14.88
CA ASP A 139 7.87 -14.06 15.91
C ASP A 139 6.50 -13.37 15.74
N GLY A 140 6.22 -12.71 14.61
CA GLY A 140 4.90 -12.17 14.34
C GLY A 140 4.90 -10.89 13.51
N LEU A 141 4.11 -9.90 13.93
CA LEU A 141 3.80 -8.72 13.14
C LEU A 141 3.59 -7.50 14.02
N THR A 142 3.99 -6.33 13.56
CA THR A 142 3.65 -5.05 14.19
C THR A 142 3.03 -4.09 13.20
N PHE A 143 1.89 -3.50 13.57
CA PHE A 143 1.26 -2.40 12.86
C PHE A 143 1.59 -1.08 13.56
N HIS A 144 2.05 -0.11 12.77
CA HIS A 144 2.45 1.24 13.21
C HIS A 144 1.54 2.29 12.61
N TYR A 145 0.53 2.77 13.36
CA TYR A 145 -0.46 3.70 12.78
C TYR A 145 0.16 5.04 12.38
N LYS A 146 1.15 5.52 13.15
CA LYS A 146 1.86 6.78 12.88
C LYS A 146 2.73 6.72 11.63
N ALA A 147 3.13 5.53 11.18
CA ALA A 147 3.96 5.39 10.00
C ALA A 147 3.17 5.66 8.71
N ILE A 148 1.83 5.58 8.72
CA ILE A 148 0.99 5.68 7.52
C ILE A 148 1.24 6.98 6.74
N ASP A 149 1.19 8.12 7.43
CA ASP A 149 1.31 9.43 6.75
C ASP A 149 2.72 9.64 6.20
N GLN A 150 3.75 9.23 6.94
CA GLN A 150 5.14 9.31 6.48
C GLN A 150 5.39 8.39 5.29
N VAL A 151 4.90 7.15 5.33
CA VAL A 151 5.01 6.19 4.23
C VAL A 151 4.29 6.67 2.98
N ARG A 152 3.12 7.33 3.13
CA ARG A 152 2.43 7.96 2.01
C ARG A 152 3.29 9.07 1.38
N ALA A 153 3.91 9.93 2.19
CA ALA A 153 4.76 11.02 1.71
C ALA A 153 6.03 10.48 1.02
N ASP A 154 6.72 9.54 1.66
CA ASP A 154 7.95 8.92 1.13
C ASP A 154 7.66 8.13 -0.15
N GLY A 155 6.55 7.38 -0.18
CA GLY A 155 6.07 6.69 -1.38
C GLY A 155 5.81 7.63 -2.55
N GLN A 156 5.18 8.79 -2.31
CA GLN A 156 5.02 9.84 -3.33
C GLN A 156 6.37 10.27 -3.89
N GLN A 157 7.33 10.53 -3.01
CA GLN A 157 8.63 11.02 -3.40
C GLN A 157 9.36 9.99 -4.26
N LEU A 158 9.33 8.72 -3.85
CA LEU A 158 9.91 7.60 -4.61
C LEU A 158 9.31 7.49 -6.00
N VAL A 159 7.98 7.53 -6.13
CA VAL A 159 7.31 7.50 -7.44
C VAL A 159 7.76 8.68 -8.30
N ASN A 160 7.76 9.90 -7.76
CA ASN A 160 8.17 11.09 -8.51
C ASN A 160 9.64 11.01 -8.99
N GLN A 161 10.53 10.52 -8.13
CA GLN A 161 11.95 10.33 -8.46
C GLN A 161 12.12 9.27 -9.55
N ALA A 162 11.43 8.13 -9.43
CA ALA A 162 11.47 7.07 -10.42
C ALA A 162 10.92 7.52 -11.77
N MET A 163 9.79 8.23 -11.78
CA MET A 163 9.21 8.79 -13.02
C MET A 163 10.13 9.80 -13.68
N GLY A 164 10.80 10.67 -12.90
CA GLY A 164 11.83 11.57 -13.41
C GLY A 164 13.00 10.84 -14.07
N GLY A 165 13.45 9.73 -13.46
CA GLY A 165 14.49 8.87 -14.04
C GLY A 165 14.04 8.12 -15.30
N ILE A 166 12.82 7.60 -15.32
CA ILE A 166 12.22 6.92 -16.48
C ILE A 166 12.12 7.89 -17.67
N LEU A 167 11.74 9.14 -17.44
CA LEU A 167 11.74 10.17 -18.48
C LEU A 167 13.12 10.45 -19.06
N GLN A 168 14.14 10.54 -18.21
CA GLN A 168 15.52 10.75 -18.66
C GLN A 168 16.00 9.57 -19.51
N ASP A 169 15.80 8.35 -19.03
CA ASP A 169 16.16 7.13 -19.76
C ASP A 169 15.39 7.01 -21.07
N SER A 170 14.10 7.34 -21.06
CA SER A 170 13.25 7.40 -22.26
C SER A 170 13.85 8.29 -23.34
N ILE A 171 14.28 9.51 -22.97
CA ILE A 171 14.88 10.46 -23.90
C ILE A 171 16.21 9.94 -24.43
N ASN A 172 17.06 9.38 -23.56
CA ASN A 172 18.37 8.87 -23.94
C ASN A 172 18.26 7.65 -24.87
N GLU A 173 17.45 6.66 -24.50
CA GLU A 173 17.30 5.41 -25.25
C GLU A 173 16.54 5.61 -26.57
N MET A 174 15.44 6.37 -26.55
CA MET A 174 14.66 6.60 -27.77
C MET A 174 15.33 7.63 -28.68
N GLY A 175 16.03 8.62 -28.11
CA GLY A 175 16.87 9.55 -28.88
C GLY A 175 17.98 8.82 -29.63
N ALA A 176 18.71 7.92 -28.97
CA ALA A 176 19.73 7.10 -29.62
C ALA A 176 19.13 6.18 -30.71
N LYS A 177 18.01 5.51 -30.44
CA LYS A 177 17.33 4.67 -31.45
C LYS A 177 16.83 5.44 -32.66
N ALA A 178 16.38 6.69 -32.48
CA ALA A 178 15.90 7.53 -33.58
C ALA A 178 17.04 8.02 -34.49
N VAL A 179 18.23 8.24 -33.93
CA VAL A 179 19.45 8.55 -34.72
C VAL A 179 19.93 7.32 -35.50
N LEU A 180 19.86 6.12 -34.91
CA LEU A 180 20.33 4.88 -35.54
C LEU A 180 19.41 4.35 -36.66
N LYS A 181 18.11 4.69 -36.66
CA LYS A 181 17.12 4.16 -37.64
C LYS A 181 16.99 4.95 -38.94
N GLY A 182 17.84 5.94 -39.21
CA GLY A 182 18.07 6.55 -40.53
C GLY A 182 16.87 6.62 -41.48
N GLY A 183 15.89 7.49 -41.20
CA GLY A 183 14.77 7.72 -42.11
C GLY A 183 13.50 8.25 -41.41
N GLY A 184 13.33 9.57 -41.39
CA GLY A 184 12.17 10.26 -40.81
C GLY A 184 12.53 11.15 -39.60
N ASN A 185 11.70 12.17 -39.33
CA ASN A 185 11.96 13.17 -38.29
C ASN A 185 12.03 12.48 -36.89
N PRO A 186 13.22 12.40 -36.25
CA PRO A 186 13.45 11.62 -35.02
C PRO A 186 12.47 11.96 -33.89
N LEU A 187 12.08 13.24 -33.80
CA LEU A 187 11.14 13.74 -32.80
C LEU A 187 9.72 13.18 -32.98
N GLN A 188 9.23 12.97 -34.21
CA GLN A 188 7.88 12.43 -34.42
C GLN A 188 7.75 10.97 -33.98
N ASN A 189 8.78 10.15 -34.21
CA ASN A 189 8.79 8.74 -33.81
C ASN A 189 8.86 8.58 -32.29
N VAL A 190 9.64 9.43 -31.61
CA VAL A 190 9.71 9.48 -30.14
C VAL A 190 8.39 9.96 -29.56
N LEU A 191 7.79 11.02 -30.11
CA LEU A 191 6.49 11.54 -29.66
C LEU A 191 5.35 10.54 -29.86
N GLY A 192 5.34 9.79 -30.97
CA GLY A 192 4.36 8.72 -31.22
C GLY A 192 4.48 7.56 -30.24
N SER A 193 5.72 7.12 -29.96
CA SER A 193 5.98 6.03 -29.00
C SER A 193 5.64 6.43 -27.56
N LEU A 194 5.90 7.69 -27.19
CA LEU A 194 5.50 8.26 -25.89
C LEU A 194 3.97 8.39 -25.76
N GLY A 195 3.29 8.77 -26.84
CA GLY A 195 1.82 8.80 -26.88
C GLY A 195 1.22 7.40 -26.68
N GLY A 196 1.77 6.39 -27.35
CA GLY A 196 1.37 4.98 -27.18
C GLY A 196 1.60 4.46 -25.76
N LEU A 197 2.77 4.75 -25.19
CA LEU A 197 3.09 4.43 -23.79
C LEU A 197 2.09 5.09 -22.82
N GLN A 198 1.81 6.38 -23.00
CA GLN A 198 0.86 7.10 -22.16
C GLN A 198 -0.54 6.47 -22.22
N THR A 199 -1.05 6.16 -23.41
CA THR A 199 -2.37 5.53 -23.57
C THR A 199 -2.41 4.12 -22.97
N ALA A 200 -1.36 3.32 -23.19
CA ALA A 200 -1.28 1.97 -22.62
C ALA A 200 -1.27 2.01 -21.09
N VAL A 201 -0.50 2.93 -20.49
CA VAL A 201 -0.47 3.14 -19.04
C VAL A 201 -1.84 3.58 -18.53
N GLN A 202 -2.51 4.54 -19.19
CA GLN A 202 -3.86 4.98 -18.80
C GLN A 202 -4.89 3.84 -18.86
N ASN A 203 -4.84 3.00 -19.90
CA ASN A 203 -5.75 1.86 -20.03
C ASN A 203 -5.50 0.81 -18.96
N GLU A 204 -4.24 0.52 -18.66
CA GLU A 204 -3.88 -0.40 -17.60
C GLU A 204 -4.37 0.07 -16.23
N TRP A 205 -4.23 1.36 -15.94
CA TRP A 205 -4.77 1.92 -14.69
C TRP A 205 -6.28 1.81 -14.59
N LYS A 206 -7.03 2.06 -15.68
CA LYS A 206 -8.48 1.84 -15.71
C LYS A 206 -8.86 0.38 -15.46
N ASN A 207 -8.05 -0.56 -15.95
CA ASN A 207 -8.27 -1.99 -15.73
C ASN A 207 -8.04 -2.38 -14.27
N GLN A 208 -7.06 -1.75 -13.60
CA GLN A 208 -6.72 -2.07 -12.21
C GLN A 208 -7.53 -1.28 -11.18
N GLU A 209 -8.10 -0.13 -11.55
CA GLU A 209 -8.84 0.78 -10.66
C GLU A 209 -9.86 0.04 -9.79
N LYS A 210 -10.68 -0.83 -10.38
CA LYS A 210 -11.68 -1.62 -9.65
C LYS A 210 -11.09 -2.54 -8.57
N ASP A 211 -9.93 -3.14 -8.82
CA ASP A 211 -9.25 -4.00 -7.83
C ASP A 211 -8.72 -3.17 -6.66
N PHE A 212 -8.15 -2.00 -6.92
CA PHE A 212 -7.69 -1.08 -5.89
C PHE A 212 -8.84 -0.57 -5.04
N GLU A 213 -9.93 -0.13 -5.67
CA GLU A 213 -11.11 0.35 -4.95
C GLU A 213 -11.76 -0.73 -4.11
N GLN A 214 -11.93 -1.94 -4.66
CA GLN A 214 -12.51 -3.05 -3.91
C GLN A 214 -11.66 -3.41 -2.70
N PHE A 215 -10.34 -3.46 -2.88
CA PHE A 215 -9.44 -3.70 -1.77
C PHE A 215 -9.50 -2.61 -0.71
N GLY A 216 -9.52 -1.33 -1.12
CA GLY A 216 -9.71 -0.22 -0.20
C GLY A 216 -11.00 -0.36 0.61
N ARG A 217 -12.09 -0.81 -0.04
CA ARG A 217 -13.37 -1.09 0.62
C ARG A 217 -13.29 -2.20 1.65
N ASP A 218 -12.66 -3.31 1.28
CA ASP A 218 -12.51 -4.48 2.15
C ASP A 218 -11.61 -4.17 3.34
N VAL A 219 -10.50 -3.44 3.12
CA VAL A 219 -9.60 -2.96 4.19
C VAL A 219 -10.39 -2.08 5.16
N CYS A 220 -11.13 -1.10 4.67
CA CYS A 220 -11.90 -0.22 5.55
C CYS A 220 -12.97 -1.00 6.34
N SER A 221 -13.71 -1.91 5.70
CA SER A 221 -14.70 -2.75 6.39
C SER A 221 -14.08 -3.56 7.53
N LYS A 222 -12.90 -4.14 7.30
CA LYS A 222 -12.13 -4.85 8.34
C LYS A 222 -11.70 -3.91 9.46
N VAL A 223 -11.14 -2.75 9.14
CA VAL A 223 -10.69 -1.78 10.15
C VAL A 223 -11.85 -1.26 10.99
N VAL A 224 -13.02 -0.98 10.38
CA VAL A 224 -14.25 -0.61 11.12
C VAL A 224 -14.66 -1.72 12.08
N THR A 225 -14.62 -2.97 11.62
CA THR A 225 -14.97 -4.14 12.44
C THR A 225 -14.00 -4.30 13.61
N LEU A 226 -12.69 -4.18 13.37
CA LEU A 226 -11.65 -4.25 14.39
C LEU A 226 -11.83 -3.15 15.45
N GLU A 227 -12.10 -1.92 15.02
CA GLU A 227 -12.33 -0.80 15.94
C GLU A 227 -13.61 -0.98 16.76
N GLY A 228 -14.68 -1.50 16.14
CA GLY A 228 -15.91 -1.86 16.86
C GLY A 228 -15.68 -2.94 17.91
N GLN A 229 -14.93 -4.00 17.58
CA GLN A 229 -14.56 -5.06 18.52
C GLN A 229 -13.70 -4.53 19.67
N ARG A 230 -12.72 -3.66 19.38
CA ARG A 230 -11.88 -3.01 20.39
C ARG A 230 -12.72 -2.19 21.36
N LYS A 231 -13.61 -1.32 20.85
CA LYS A 231 -14.50 -0.49 21.67
C LYS A 231 -15.41 -1.34 22.54
N GLY A 232 -16.11 -2.32 21.94
CA GLY A 232 -17.00 -3.21 22.66
C GLY A 232 -16.28 -3.99 23.77
N LEU A 233 -15.05 -4.45 23.52
CA LEU A 233 -14.24 -5.08 24.57
C LEU A 233 -13.90 -4.09 25.69
N VAL A 234 -13.34 -2.92 25.36
CA VAL A 234 -12.92 -1.92 26.36
C VAL A 234 -14.09 -1.39 27.19
N GLU A 235 -15.26 -1.19 26.59
CA GLU A 235 -16.47 -0.75 27.30
C GLU A 235 -16.90 -1.75 28.38
N THR A 236 -16.74 -3.05 28.13
CA THR A 236 -17.08 -4.09 29.13
C THR A 236 -16.08 -4.18 30.29
N LEU A 237 -14.92 -3.51 30.21
CA LEU A 237 -13.86 -3.55 31.21
C LEU A 237 -13.86 -2.33 32.14
N LYS A 238 -14.65 -1.30 31.82
CA LYS A 238 -14.88 -0.12 32.66
C LYS A 238 -15.98 -0.40 33.67
#